data_AF-A0A6J6KA92-F1
#
_entry.id   AF-A0A6J6KA92-F1
#
_cell.length_a   1.000
_cell.length_b   1.000
_cell.length_c   1.000
_cell.angle_alpha   90.00
_cell.angle_beta   90.00
_cell.angle_gamma   90.00
#
_symmetry.space_group_name_H-M   'P 1'
#
loop_
_entity.id
_entity.type
_entity.pdbx_description
1 polymer ?
#
loop_
_entity_poly.entity_id
_entity_poly.type
_entity_poly.pdbx_seq_one_letter_code
_entity_poly.pdbx_strand_id
1 'polypeptide(L)'
;MKTQIVGLAKASHFGPTLIVTTLSYLFAELYWPTGQSLLIALAFFSGQLIVGWSNDLFDYADDLSHKRMNKPLVAGLITGKLLKSWLAAMIPISIILNLFGPLGFVGGGLSLFAIGWALAYNFYFKFNIFSPLPFAVAFAILPSCMALSKEKTPPLWMILGGAFLGIAAHFINVLKDMDQDHASGIKGLPQRCGKKGSIALAITFIALAIAQLLIAIPLQLQW
;
A
#
# COMPACT_ATOMS: atom_id res chain seq x y z
N MET A 1 17.53 -16.96 -13.97
CA MET A 1 16.82 -17.10 -12.68
C MET A 1 17.12 -15.98 -11.70
N LYS A 2 18.37 -15.78 -11.21
CA LYS A 2 18.71 -14.70 -10.24
C LYS A 2 18.30 -13.30 -10.70
N THR A 3 18.58 -12.95 -11.96
CA THR A 3 18.21 -11.65 -12.56
C THR A 3 16.70 -11.41 -12.60
N GLN A 4 15.92 -12.46 -12.86
CA GLN A 4 14.46 -12.37 -12.92
C GLN A 4 13.86 -12.20 -11.52
N ILE A 5 14.37 -12.89 -10.51
CA ILE A 5 13.93 -12.72 -9.11
C ILE A 5 14.15 -11.27 -8.66
N VAL A 6 15.34 -10.72 -8.93
CA VAL A 6 15.65 -9.32 -8.62
C VAL A 6 14.72 -8.38 -9.38
N GLY A 7 14.45 -8.65 -10.66
CA GLY A 7 13.51 -7.85 -11.44
C GLY A 7 12.09 -7.89 -10.89
N LEU A 8 11.57 -9.07 -10.51
CA LEU A 8 10.25 -9.23 -9.90
C LEU A 8 10.14 -8.51 -8.56
N ALA A 9 11.17 -8.60 -7.71
CA ALA A 9 11.21 -7.87 -6.44
C ALA A 9 11.24 -6.35 -6.66
N LYS A 10 12.05 -5.86 -7.60
CA LYS A 10 12.05 -4.43 -7.94
C LYS A 10 10.68 -3.97 -8.45
N ALA A 11 10.05 -4.75 -9.33
CA ALA A 11 8.73 -4.43 -9.90
C ALA A 11 7.63 -4.46 -8.84
N SER A 12 7.78 -5.21 -7.74
CA SER A 12 6.82 -5.19 -6.65
C SER A 12 6.98 -3.98 -5.73
N HIS A 13 7.95 -3.10 -5.96
CA HIS A 13 8.35 -2.08 -4.99
C HIS A 13 8.71 -2.74 -3.64
N PHE A 14 9.73 -3.60 -3.66
CA PHE A 14 10.05 -4.50 -2.56
C PHE A 14 10.12 -3.85 -1.16
N GLY A 15 10.71 -2.65 -1.05
CA GLY A 15 10.79 -1.93 0.22
C GLY A 15 9.41 -1.65 0.84
N PRO A 16 8.53 -0.88 0.15
CA PRO A 16 7.14 -0.71 0.55
C PRO A 16 6.38 -2.02 0.78
N THR A 17 6.56 -3.02 -0.09
CA THR A 17 5.95 -4.35 0.07
C THR A 17 6.30 -4.96 1.43
N LEU A 18 7.59 -5.00 1.78
CA LEU A 18 8.04 -5.55 3.06
C LEU A 18 7.48 -4.76 4.24
N ILE A 19 7.45 -3.42 4.17
CA ILE A 19 6.90 -2.59 5.24
C ILE A 19 5.42 -2.94 5.49
N VAL A 20 4.59 -2.97 4.44
CA VAL A 20 3.17 -3.29 4.56
C VAL A 20 2.96 -4.71 5.07
N THR A 21 3.70 -5.69 4.56
CA THR A 21 3.65 -7.07 5.02
C THR A 21 4.04 -7.19 6.49
N THR A 22 5.14 -6.56 6.92
CA THR A 22 5.57 -6.56 8.32
C THR A 22 4.54 -5.89 9.23
N LEU A 23 4.00 -4.73 8.84
CA LEU A 23 2.96 -4.07 9.63
C LEU A 23 1.70 -4.94 9.74
N SER A 24 1.27 -5.58 8.65
CA SER A 24 0.12 -6.48 8.69
C SER A 24 0.34 -7.68 9.62
N TYR A 25 1.55 -8.24 9.67
CA TYR A 25 1.93 -9.27 10.63
C TYR A 25 1.85 -8.76 12.08
N LEU A 26 2.48 -7.61 12.37
CA LEU A 26 2.51 -7.05 13.72
C LEU A 26 1.12 -6.70 14.25
N PHE A 27 0.25 -6.14 13.40
CA PHE A 27 -1.15 -5.89 13.78
C PHE A 27 -1.96 -7.18 13.91
N ALA A 28 -1.68 -8.21 13.09
CA ALA A 28 -2.34 -9.50 13.20
C ALA A 28 -2.03 -10.20 14.53
N GLU A 29 -0.80 -10.11 15.03
CA GLU A 29 -0.41 -10.69 16.34
C GLU A 29 -1.22 -10.15 17.53
N LEU A 30 -1.87 -8.99 17.39
CA LEU A 30 -2.76 -8.45 18.42
C LEU A 30 -4.09 -9.22 18.54
N TYR A 31 -4.45 -10.01 17.52
CA TYR A 31 -5.77 -10.64 17.39
C TYR A 31 -5.71 -12.13 17.03
N TRP A 32 -4.59 -12.60 16.50
CA TRP A 32 -4.43 -13.92 15.90
C TRP A 32 -3.15 -14.61 16.40
N PRO A 33 -3.14 -15.95 16.53
CA PRO A 33 -1.91 -16.69 16.81
C PRO A 33 -0.88 -16.55 15.68
N THR A 34 0.41 -16.63 16.02
CA THR A 34 1.55 -16.45 15.08
C THR A 34 1.40 -17.16 13.73
N GLY A 35 0.99 -18.43 13.72
CA GLY A 35 0.80 -19.16 12.46
C GLY A 35 -0.28 -18.54 11.56
N GLN A 36 -1.35 -18.03 12.14
CA GLN A 36 -2.42 -17.35 11.41
C GLN A 36 -2.00 -15.93 11.03
N SER A 37 -1.27 -15.21 11.87
CA SER A 37 -0.69 -13.90 11.54
C SER A 37 0.27 -13.96 10.35
N LEU A 38 1.04 -15.04 10.21
CA LEU A 38 1.88 -15.27 9.01
C LEU A 38 1.05 -15.46 7.74
N LEU A 39 -0.07 -16.19 7.81
CA LEU A 39 -0.99 -16.35 6.67
C LEU A 39 -1.64 -15.02 6.28
N ILE A 40 -2.00 -14.20 7.27
CA ILE A 40 -2.51 -12.84 7.04
C ILE A 40 -1.44 -11.99 6.35
N ALA A 41 -0.21 -12.02 6.85
CA ALA A 41 0.89 -11.28 6.26
C ALA A 41 1.16 -11.71 4.80
N LEU A 42 1.05 -13.01 4.51
CA LEU A 42 1.14 -13.54 3.15
C LEU A 42 0.00 -13.05 2.26
N ALA A 43 -1.21 -12.91 2.79
CA ALA A 43 -2.37 -12.36 2.07
C ALA A 43 -2.18 -10.87 1.70
N PHE A 44 -1.57 -10.07 2.58
CA PHE A 44 -1.18 -8.69 2.27
C PHE A 44 -0.01 -8.63 1.30
N PHE A 45 0.98 -9.51 1.47
CA PHE A 45 2.13 -9.63 0.57
C PHE A 45 1.68 -9.92 -0.87
N SER A 46 0.78 -10.89 -1.08
CA SER A 46 0.24 -11.18 -2.42
C SER A 46 -0.48 -9.98 -3.03
N GLY A 47 -1.22 -9.22 -2.21
CA GLY A 47 -1.83 -7.96 -2.62
C GLY A 47 -0.81 -6.91 -3.08
N GLN A 48 0.27 -6.72 -2.30
CA GLN A 48 1.35 -5.79 -2.65
C GLN A 48 2.07 -6.18 -3.95
N LEU A 49 2.29 -7.49 -4.18
CA LEU A 49 2.82 -7.98 -5.46
C LEU A 49 1.92 -7.59 -6.63
N ILE A 50 0.60 -7.76 -6.49
CA ILE A 50 -0.37 -7.38 -7.53
C ILE A 50 -0.32 -5.88 -7.80
N VAL A 51 -0.33 -5.07 -6.74
CA VAL A 51 -0.29 -3.60 -6.85
C VAL A 51 0.99 -3.12 -7.52
N GLY A 52 2.16 -3.62 -7.10
CA GLY A 52 3.43 -3.21 -7.67
C GLY A 52 3.60 -3.66 -9.12
N TRP A 53 3.34 -4.93 -9.42
CA TRP A 53 3.51 -5.45 -10.78
C TRP A 53 2.53 -4.84 -11.78
N SER A 54 1.30 -4.56 -11.36
CA SER A 54 0.33 -3.86 -12.21
C SER A 54 0.71 -2.39 -12.43
N ASN A 55 1.28 -1.71 -11.41
CA ASN A 55 1.85 -0.37 -11.58
C ASN A 55 2.95 -0.37 -12.63
N ASP A 56 3.97 -1.22 -12.47
CA ASP A 56 5.14 -1.23 -13.36
C ASP A 56 4.75 -1.58 -14.80
N LEU A 57 3.74 -2.45 -15.00
CA LEU A 57 3.18 -2.73 -16.32
C LEU A 57 2.47 -1.52 -16.95
N PHE A 58 1.71 -0.79 -16.16
CA PHE A 58 0.94 0.36 -16.63
C PHE A 58 1.84 1.55 -16.93
N ASP A 59 2.84 1.78 -16.08
CA ASP A 59 3.78 2.89 -16.21
C ASP A 59 4.92 2.62 -17.20
N TYR A 60 5.02 1.41 -17.75
CA TYR A 60 6.14 0.99 -18.61
C TYR A 60 6.42 1.94 -19.79
N ALA A 61 5.39 2.39 -20.51
CA ALA A 61 5.59 3.28 -21.66
C ALA A 61 6.16 4.65 -21.24
N ASP A 62 5.67 5.18 -20.12
CA ASP A 62 6.14 6.44 -19.55
C ASP A 62 7.58 6.29 -19.00
N ASP A 63 7.83 5.22 -18.25
CA ASP A 63 9.15 4.88 -17.70
C ASP A 63 10.20 4.70 -18.80
N LEU A 64 9.80 4.10 -19.93
CA LEU A 64 10.67 3.93 -21.10
C LEU A 64 10.98 5.28 -21.78
N SER A 65 9.98 6.16 -21.93
CA SER A 65 10.18 7.49 -22.51
C SER A 65 11.17 8.35 -21.72
N HIS A 66 11.16 8.20 -20.39
CA HIS A 66 12.08 8.87 -19.46
C HIS A 66 13.40 8.10 -19.23
N LYS A 67 13.60 6.94 -19.87
CA LYS A 67 14.78 6.07 -19.70
C LYS A 67 15.08 5.74 -18.22
N ARG A 68 14.04 5.44 -17.44
CA ARG A 68 14.17 5.11 -16.01
C ARG A 68 14.82 3.73 -15.81
N MET A 69 16.15 3.63 -15.99
CA MET A 69 16.94 2.37 -15.92
C MET A 69 16.92 1.69 -14.55
N ASN A 70 16.42 2.36 -13.50
CA ASN A 70 16.14 1.75 -12.20
C ASN A 70 14.92 0.81 -12.25
N LYS A 71 14.01 1.00 -13.21
CA LYS A 71 12.82 0.17 -13.43
C LYS A 71 13.20 -1.13 -14.14
N PRO A 72 12.73 -2.29 -13.67
CA PRO A 72 13.21 -3.59 -14.13
C PRO A 72 12.75 -3.97 -15.53
N LEU A 73 11.58 -3.46 -15.99
CA LEU A 73 11.14 -3.60 -17.38
C LEU A 73 12.01 -2.78 -18.34
N VAL A 74 12.29 -1.52 -18.01
CA VAL A 74 13.16 -0.63 -18.81
C VAL A 74 14.58 -1.16 -18.89
N ALA A 75 15.09 -1.71 -17.79
CA ALA A 75 16.40 -2.35 -17.73
C ALA A 75 16.48 -3.74 -18.38
N GLY A 76 15.37 -4.28 -18.91
CA GLY A 76 15.32 -5.60 -19.55
C GLY A 76 15.56 -6.78 -18.60
N LEU A 77 15.45 -6.59 -17.28
CA LEU A 77 15.66 -7.67 -16.30
C LEU A 77 14.51 -8.69 -16.32
N ILE A 78 13.32 -8.24 -16.71
CA ILE A 78 12.08 -8.99 -16.85
C ILE A 78 11.29 -8.47 -18.05
N THR A 79 10.27 -9.23 -18.46
CA THR A 79 9.39 -8.85 -19.57
C THR A 79 7.97 -8.57 -19.07
N GLY A 80 7.21 -7.76 -19.81
CA GLY A 80 5.80 -7.54 -19.51
C GLY A 80 4.97 -8.82 -19.55
N LYS A 81 5.33 -9.78 -20.43
CA LYS A 81 4.69 -11.12 -20.46
C LYS A 81 4.89 -11.86 -19.15
N LEU A 82 6.11 -11.83 -18.59
CA LEU A 82 6.41 -12.47 -17.31
C LEU A 82 5.56 -11.88 -16.17
N LEU A 83 5.47 -10.55 -16.07
CA LEU A 83 4.63 -9.91 -15.05
C LEU A 83 3.15 -10.26 -15.20
N LYS A 84 2.62 -10.28 -16.43
CA LYS A 84 1.23 -10.69 -16.68
C LYS A 84 0.96 -12.13 -16.24
N SER A 85 1.88 -13.06 -16.50
CA SER A 85 1.76 -14.44 -16.02
C SER A 85 1.76 -14.54 -14.50
N TRP A 86 2.63 -13.78 -13.82
CA TRP A 86 2.67 -13.75 -12.36
C TRP A 86 1.44 -13.09 -11.76
N LEU A 87 0.90 -12.03 -12.36
CA LEU A 87 -0.38 -11.44 -11.96
C LEU A 87 -1.52 -12.44 -12.11
N ALA A 88 -1.61 -13.15 -13.23
CA ALA A 88 -2.63 -14.17 -13.44
C ALA A 88 -2.61 -15.27 -12.38
N ALA A 89 -1.43 -15.62 -11.86
CA ALA A 89 -1.29 -16.57 -10.75
C ALA A 89 -1.59 -15.92 -9.38
N MET A 90 -1.10 -14.71 -9.14
CA MET A 90 -1.14 -14.09 -7.81
C MET A 90 -2.52 -13.54 -7.45
N ILE A 91 -3.32 -13.10 -8.43
CA ILE A 91 -4.70 -12.62 -8.22
C ILE A 91 -5.57 -13.69 -7.54
N PRO A 92 -5.75 -14.92 -8.08
CA PRO A 92 -6.56 -15.93 -7.42
C PRO A 92 -5.97 -16.36 -6.06
N ILE A 93 -4.63 -16.46 -5.95
CA ILE A 93 -3.97 -16.74 -4.66
C ILE A 93 -4.33 -15.69 -3.62
N SER A 94 -4.26 -14.41 -3.98
CA SER A 94 -4.59 -13.30 -3.07
C SER A 94 -6.05 -13.34 -2.65
N ILE A 95 -6.98 -13.64 -3.58
CA ILE A 95 -8.40 -13.78 -3.25
C ILE A 95 -8.61 -14.92 -2.26
N ILE A 96 -7.98 -16.09 -2.51
CA ILE A 96 -8.11 -17.26 -1.65
C ILE A 96 -7.56 -16.97 -0.25
N LEU A 97 -6.33 -16.46 -0.16
CA LEU A 97 -5.68 -16.15 1.11
C LEU A 97 -6.45 -15.12 1.93
N ASN A 98 -7.05 -14.11 1.28
CA ASN A 98 -7.79 -13.08 1.99
C ASN A 98 -9.16 -13.59 2.44
N LEU A 99 -9.98 -14.16 1.55
CA LEU A 99 -11.38 -14.53 1.88
C LEU A 99 -11.49 -15.82 2.69
N PHE A 100 -10.61 -16.79 2.44
CA PHE A 100 -10.65 -18.12 3.05
C PHE A 100 -9.49 -18.35 4.02
N GLY A 101 -8.64 -17.35 4.25
CA GLY A 101 -7.65 -17.35 5.31
C GLY A 101 -8.23 -16.86 6.65
N PRO A 102 -7.35 -16.59 7.64
CA PRO A 102 -7.78 -16.26 8.99
C PRO A 102 -8.70 -15.03 9.09
N LEU A 103 -8.51 -14.01 8.24
CA LEU A 103 -9.35 -12.80 8.28
C LEU A 103 -10.83 -13.05 7.92
N GLY A 104 -11.15 -14.19 7.33
CA GLY A 104 -12.50 -14.53 6.86
C GLY A 104 -13.06 -13.54 5.84
N PHE A 105 -14.36 -13.64 5.55
CA PHE A 105 -15.01 -12.81 4.53
C PHE A 105 -15.04 -11.32 4.86
N VAL A 106 -15.16 -10.94 6.13
CA VAL A 106 -15.22 -9.52 6.55
C VAL A 106 -13.84 -8.87 6.48
N GLY A 107 -12.87 -9.37 7.25
CA GLY A 107 -11.53 -8.80 7.26
C GLY A 107 -10.82 -8.99 5.92
N GLY A 108 -10.98 -10.17 5.30
CA GLY A 108 -10.43 -10.50 4.00
C GLY A 108 -11.04 -9.66 2.87
N GLY A 109 -12.35 -9.45 2.91
CA GLY A 109 -13.05 -8.57 1.98
C GLY A 109 -12.54 -7.12 2.07
N LEU A 110 -12.31 -6.61 3.28
CA LEU A 110 -11.72 -5.29 3.48
C LEU A 110 -10.27 -5.23 2.96
N SER A 111 -9.46 -6.25 3.18
CA SER A 111 -8.10 -6.32 2.62
C SER A 111 -8.11 -6.30 1.09
N LEU A 112 -9.00 -7.07 0.44
CA LEU A 112 -9.19 -7.01 -1.01
C LEU A 112 -9.71 -5.64 -1.49
N PHE A 113 -10.58 -5.00 -0.70
CA PHE A 113 -11.05 -3.66 -0.98
C PHE A 113 -9.90 -2.63 -0.93
N ALA A 114 -9.00 -2.73 0.06
CA ALA A 114 -7.78 -1.92 0.12
C ALA A 114 -6.85 -2.16 -1.08
N ILE A 115 -6.69 -3.42 -1.54
CA ILE A 115 -5.98 -3.72 -2.78
C ILE A 115 -6.65 -3.03 -3.98
N GLY A 116 -7.98 -3.06 -4.05
CA GLY A 116 -8.77 -2.35 -5.05
C GLY A 116 -8.51 -0.84 -5.06
N TRP A 117 -8.44 -0.20 -3.89
CA TRP A 117 -8.06 1.21 -3.76
C TRP A 117 -6.63 1.48 -4.25
N ALA A 118 -5.68 0.61 -3.92
CA ALA A 118 -4.31 0.75 -4.40
C ALA A 118 -4.20 0.60 -5.94
N LEU A 119 -4.99 -0.29 -6.54
CA LEU A 119 -5.10 -0.39 -8.00
C LEU A 119 -5.76 0.86 -8.60
N ALA A 120 -6.83 1.37 -7.97
CA ALA A 120 -7.47 2.61 -8.40
C ALA A 120 -6.51 3.80 -8.32
N TYR A 121 -5.58 3.81 -7.36
CA TYR A 121 -4.50 4.79 -7.32
C TYR A 121 -3.63 4.73 -8.57
N ASN A 122 -3.14 3.54 -8.93
CA ASN A 122 -2.27 3.35 -10.08
C ASN A 122 -2.89 3.85 -11.38
N PHE A 123 -4.19 3.63 -11.57
CA PHE A 123 -4.86 3.89 -12.85
C PHE A 123 -5.62 5.20 -12.92
N TYR A 124 -6.02 5.78 -11.79
CA TYR A 124 -6.93 6.93 -11.77
C TYR A 124 -6.52 8.01 -10.77
N PHE A 125 -6.45 7.68 -9.48
CA PHE A 125 -6.33 8.72 -8.45
C PHE A 125 -4.99 9.45 -8.49
N LYS A 126 -3.89 8.82 -8.91
CA LYS A 126 -2.57 9.49 -8.97
C LYS A 126 -2.58 10.75 -9.86
N PHE A 127 -3.49 10.84 -10.82
CA PHE A 127 -3.58 11.95 -11.77
C PHE A 127 -4.42 13.14 -11.29
N ASN A 128 -5.12 13.05 -10.15
CA ASN A 128 -6.06 14.08 -9.71
C ASN A 128 -5.97 14.42 -8.21
N ILE A 129 -6.72 15.45 -7.78
CA ILE A 129 -6.66 16.00 -6.41
C ILE A 129 -7.06 15.00 -5.32
N PHE A 130 -7.71 13.89 -5.66
CA PHE A 130 -8.08 12.85 -4.71
C PHE A 130 -6.98 11.79 -4.53
N SER A 131 -5.77 12.01 -5.07
CA SER A 131 -4.63 11.09 -4.93
C SER A 131 -4.29 10.62 -3.51
N PRO A 132 -4.55 11.38 -2.42
CA PRO A 132 -4.34 10.87 -1.06
C PRO A 132 -5.41 9.89 -0.55
N LEU A 133 -6.60 9.86 -1.16
CA LEU A 133 -7.74 9.08 -0.66
C LEU A 133 -7.46 7.56 -0.64
N PRO A 134 -6.90 6.94 -1.70
CA PRO A 134 -6.52 5.53 -1.66
C PRO A 134 -5.59 5.17 -0.50
N PHE A 135 -4.62 6.05 -0.19
CA PHE A 135 -3.70 5.83 0.91
C PHE A 135 -4.41 5.95 2.26
N ALA A 136 -5.27 6.95 2.43
CA ALA A 136 -6.06 7.11 3.63
C ALA A 136 -6.91 5.86 3.91
N VAL A 137 -7.61 5.36 2.89
CA VAL A 137 -8.48 4.18 3.00
C VAL A 137 -7.67 2.92 3.26
N ALA A 138 -6.62 2.66 2.48
CA ALA A 138 -5.82 1.44 2.62
C ALA A 138 -5.11 1.36 3.98
N PHE A 139 -4.56 2.48 4.47
CA PHE A 139 -3.88 2.50 5.76
C PHE A 139 -4.85 2.48 6.96
N ALA A 140 -6.08 2.99 6.81
CA ALA A 140 -7.12 2.81 7.84
C ALA A 140 -7.61 1.36 7.90
N ILE A 141 -7.77 0.72 6.73
CA ILE A 141 -8.20 -0.67 6.63
C ILE A 141 -7.17 -1.61 7.23
N LEU A 142 -5.89 -1.41 6.92
CA LEU A 142 -4.83 -2.35 7.27
C LEU A 142 -4.90 -2.81 8.73
N PRO A 143 -4.91 -1.97 9.77
CA PRO A 143 -5.03 -2.43 11.15
C PRO A 143 -6.48 -2.79 11.54
N SER A 144 -7.46 -2.11 10.96
CA SER A 144 -8.88 -2.25 11.34
C SER A 144 -9.47 -3.60 10.93
N CYS A 145 -9.00 -4.17 9.81
CA CYS A 145 -9.53 -5.44 9.32
C CYS A 145 -9.21 -6.62 10.26
N MET A 146 -8.12 -6.55 11.05
CA MET A 146 -7.81 -7.57 12.07
C MET A 146 -8.84 -7.55 13.19
N ALA A 147 -9.17 -6.37 13.73
CA ALA A 147 -10.19 -6.23 14.77
C ALA A 147 -11.55 -6.70 14.27
N LEU A 148 -11.95 -6.24 13.08
CA LEU A 148 -13.23 -6.60 12.47
C LEU A 148 -13.34 -8.10 12.15
N SER A 149 -12.22 -8.76 11.78
CA SER A 149 -12.19 -10.23 11.60
C SER A 149 -12.45 -11.03 12.89
N LYS A 150 -12.36 -10.37 14.05
CA LYS A 150 -12.70 -10.92 15.37
C LYS A 150 -13.99 -10.33 15.94
N GLU A 151 -14.81 -9.71 15.11
CA GLU A 151 -16.06 -9.03 15.51
C GLU A 151 -15.83 -7.95 16.58
N LYS A 152 -14.63 -7.39 16.63
CA LYS A 152 -14.29 -6.27 17.53
C LYS A 152 -14.36 -4.96 16.76
N THR A 153 -14.92 -3.95 17.41
CA THR A 153 -14.89 -2.59 16.88
C THR A 153 -13.45 -2.07 16.91
N PRO A 154 -12.85 -1.67 15.77
CA PRO A 154 -11.52 -1.10 15.76
C PRO A 154 -11.54 0.24 16.51
N PRO A 155 -10.60 0.48 17.43
CA PRO A 155 -10.51 1.76 18.12
C PRO A 155 -10.22 2.88 17.12
N LEU A 156 -10.71 4.09 17.42
CA LEU A 156 -10.66 5.21 16.48
C LEU A 156 -9.25 5.56 16.00
N TRP A 157 -8.23 5.34 16.83
CA TRP A 157 -6.84 5.58 16.45
C TRP A 157 -6.36 4.65 15.32
N MET A 158 -6.87 3.43 15.21
CA MET A 158 -6.50 2.52 14.10
C MET A 158 -7.02 3.07 12.77
N ILE A 159 -8.24 3.62 12.78
CA ILE A 159 -8.86 4.21 11.61
C ILE A 159 -8.21 5.55 11.26
N LEU A 160 -8.26 6.52 12.19
CA LEU A 160 -7.80 7.89 11.94
C LEU A 160 -6.28 7.98 11.88
N GLY A 161 -5.57 7.33 12.81
CA GLY A 161 -4.12 7.28 12.81
C GLY A 161 -3.59 6.59 11.55
N GLY A 162 -4.20 5.46 11.17
CA GLY A 162 -3.92 4.80 9.89
C GLY A 162 -4.14 5.74 8.71
N ALA A 163 -5.32 6.34 8.59
CA ALA A 163 -5.64 7.26 7.50
C ALA A 163 -4.64 8.43 7.39
N PHE A 164 -4.32 9.08 8.51
CA PHE A 164 -3.37 10.19 8.53
C PHE A 164 -1.94 9.75 8.15
N LEU A 165 -1.47 8.60 8.65
CA LEU A 165 -0.18 8.05 8.24
C LEU A 165 -0.15 7.69 6.75
N GLY A 166 -1.25 7.14 6.21
CA GLY A 166 -1.37 6.86 4.79
C GLY A 166 -1.26 8.13 3.96
N ILE A 167 -2.01 9.17 4.32
CA ILE A 167 -1.93 10.47 3.64
C ILE A 167 -0.49 11.00 3.71
N ALA A 168 0.13 11.04 4.89
CA ALA A 168 1.51 11.49 5.03
C ALA A 168 2.48 10.68 4.17
N ALA A 169 2.36 9.35 4.17
CA ALA A 169 3.18 8.45 3.38
C ALA A 169 3.05 8.75 1.88
N HIS A 170 1.84 9.02 1.38
CA HIS A 170 1.63 9.46 -0.01
C HIS A 170 2.37 10.76 -0.33
N PHE A 171 2.16 11.79 0.51
CA PHE A 171 2.82 13.09 0.34
C PHE A 171 4.34 13.00 0.38
N ILE A 172 4.92 12.05 1.13
CA ILE A 172 6.37 11.81 1.15
C ILE A 172 6.81 11.01 -0.09
N ASN A 173 6.09 9.95 -0.44
CA ASN A 173 6.45 9.01 -1.50
C ASN A 173 6.60 9.71 -2.86
N VAL A 174 5.72 10.65 -3.17
CA VAL A 174 5.74 11.41 -4.42
C VAL A 174 6.87 12.44 -4.52
N LEU A 175 7.55 12.81 -3.42
CA LEU A 175 8.58 13.87 -3.45
C LEU A 175 9.79 13.49 -4.27
N LYS A 176 10.18 12.21 -4.23
CA LYS A 176 11.40 11.71 -4.86
C LYS A 176 11.38 11.92 -6.37
N ASP A 177 10.24 11.66 -7.00
CA ASP A 177 10.09 11.63 -8.45
C ASP A 177 9.21 12.78 -8.98
N MET A 178 8.87 13.76 -8.13
CA MET A 178 7.90 14.83 -8.41
C MET A 178 8.12 15.59 -9.73
N ASP A 179 9.37 15.95 -10.05
CA ASP A 179 9.67 16.73 -11.25
C ASP A 179 9.43 15.89 -12.53
N GLN A 180 9.75 14.60 -12.48
CA GLN A 180 9.52 13.66 -13.58
C GLN A 180 8.02 13.34 -13.69
N ASP A 181 7.34 13.14 -12.56
CA ASP A 181 5.89 12.94 -12.49
C ASP A 181 5.12 14.11 -13.12
N HIS A 182 5.56 15.34 -12.89
CA HIS A 182 4.98 16.52 -13.54
C HIS A 182 5.14 16.49 -15.05
N ALA A 183 6.31 16.08 -15.56
CA ALA A 183 6.55 15.92 -17.00
C ALA A 183 5.63 14.84 -17.61
N SER A 184 5.37 13.77 -16.87
CA SER A 184 4.41 12.70 -17.22
C SER A 184 2.93 13.09 -17.03
N GLY A 185 2.63 14.34 -16.63
CA GLY A 185 1.26 14.80 -16.44
C GLY A 185 0.58 14.30 -15.15
N ILE A 186 1.32 13.69 -14.23
CA ILE A 186 0.82 13.29 -12.90
C ILE A 186 0.59 14.56 -12.06
N LYS A 187 -0.69 14.86 -11.80
CA LYS A 187 -1.14 16.09 -11.13
C LYS A 187 -1.98 15.81 -9.89
N GLY A 188 -1.50 14.88 -9.08
CA GLY A 188 -2.03 14.59 -7.75
C GLY A 188 -2.03 15.82 -6.83
N LEU A 189 -2.73 15.72 -5.69
CA LEU A 189 -2.73 16.82 -4.71
C LEU A 189 -1.31 17.20 -4.24
N PRO A 190 -0.40 16.26 -3.91
CA PRO A 190 0.97 16.62 -3.52
C PRO A 190 1.72 17.38 -4.62
N GLN A 191 1.58 16.94 -5.87
CA GLN A 191 2.16 17.60 -7.03
C GLN A 191 1.69 19.05 -7.19
N ARG A 192 0.42 19.35 -6.83
CA ARG A 192 -0.13 20.71 -6.87
C ARG A 192 0.30 21.58 -5.70
N CYS A 193 0.50 20.98 -4.53
CA CYS A 193 1.05 21.67 -3.36
C CYS A 193 2.55 22.00 -3.50
N GLY A 194 3.22 21.38 -4.48
CA GLY A 194 4.67 21.46 -4.66
C GLY A 194 5.44 20.79 -3.51
N LYS A 195 6.77 20.76 -3.62
CA LYS A 195 7.64 20.06 -2.65
C LYS A 195 7.47 20.58 -1.22
N LYS A 196 7.55 21.91 -1.03
CA LYS A 196 7.44 22.54 0.31
C LYS A 196 6.08 22.32 0.95
N GLY A 197 4.99 22.54 0.20
CA GLY A 197 3.64 22.34 0.70
C GLY A 197 3.38 20.87 1.04
N SER A 198 3.88 19.95 0.21
CA SER A 198 3.78 18.51 0.46
C SER A 198 4.51 18.07 1.72
N ILE A 199 5.72 18.59 1.97
CA ILE A 199 6.47 18.32 3.21
C ILE A 199 5.70 18.84 4.43
N ALA A 200 5.19 20.08 4.38
CA ALA A 200 4.43 20.66 5.48
C ALA A 200 3.16 19.86 5.80
N LEU A 201 2.42 19.43 4.77
CA LEU A 201 1.22 18.60 4.93
C LEU A 201 1.57 17.22 5.48
N ALA A 202 2.63 16.57 4.99
CA ALA A 202 3.09 15.29 5.53
C ALA A 202 3.41 15.39 7.03
N ILE A 203 4.17 16.41 7.45
CA ILE A 203 4.49 16.66 8.87
C ILE A 203 3.21 16.87 9.68
N THR A 204 2.25 17.64 9.15
CA THR A 204 0.97 17.91 9.82
C THR A 204 0.19 16.62 10.04
N PHE A 205 0.06 15.76 9.02
CA PHE A 205 -0.64 14.48 9.15
C PHE A 205 0.08 13.50 10.07
N ILE A 206 1.42 13.49 10.09
CA ILE A 206 2.19 12.71 11.07
C ILE A 206 1.88 13.21 12.50
N ALA A 207 1.88 14.52 12.74
CA ALA A 207 1.55 15.09 14.04
C ALA A 207 0.12 14.74 14.47
N LEU A 208 -0.84 14.77 13.56
CA LEU A 208 -2.22 14.36 13.83
C LEU A 208 -2.33 12.86 14.16
N ALA A 209 -1.59 12.00 13.45
CA ALA A 209 -1.55 10.57 13.77
C ALA A 209 -0.98 10.31 15.16
N ILE A 210 0.11 11.00 15.52
CA ILE A 210 0.72 10.92 16.86
C ILE A 210 -0.27 11.42 17.92
N ALA A 211 -0.94 12.55 17.68
CA ALA A 211 -1.94 13.07 18.61
C ALA A 211 -3.10 12.07 18.84
N GLN A 212 -3.58 11.41 17.79
CA GLN A 212 -4.59 10.35 17.92
C GLN A 212 -4.11 9.17 18.77
N LEU A 213 -2.85 8.75 18.60
CA LEU A 213 -2.25 7.71 19.44
C LEU A 213 -2.16 8.16 20.91
N LEU A 214 -1.68 9.37 21.16
CA LEU A 214 -1.54 9.91 22.53
C LEU A 214 -2.89 10.05 23.25
N ILE A 215 -3.95 10.45 22.54
CA ILE A 215 -5.31 10.51 23.09
C ILE A 215 -5.84 9.10 23.42
N ALA A 216 -5.45 8.09 22.66
CA ALA A 216 -5.88 6.71 22.86
C ALA A 216 -5.18 5.99 24.02
N ILE A 217 -3.93 6.34 24.35
CA ILE A 217 -3.15 5.68 25.42
C ILE A 217 -3.87 5.68 26.78
N PRO A 218 -4.38 6.82 27.30
CA PRO A 218 -5.12 6.83 28.56
C PRO A 218 -6.38 5.95 28.56
N LEU A 219 -7.04 5.79 27.40
CA LEU A 219 -8.26 4.98 27.25
C LEU A 219 -7.97 3.47 27.26
N GLN A 220 -6.74 3.07 26.92
CA GLN A 220 -6.32 1.66 26.88
C GLN A 220 -5.74 1.15 28.20
N LEU A 221 -5.34 2.05 29.10
CA LEU A 221 -4.76 1.71 30.41
C LEU A 221 -5.80 1.63 31.54
N GLN A 222 -7.10 1.73 31.22
CA GLN A 222 -8.19 1.65 32.20
C GLN A 222 -8.80 0.24 32.36
N TRP A 223 -8.02 -0.81 32.05
CA TRP A 223 -8.41 -2.20 32.23
C TRP A 223 -7.55 -2.88 33.28
#